data_AF-A0A9P5MBN2-F1
#
_entry.id   AF-A0A9P5MBN2-F1
#
_cell.length_a   1.000
_cell.length_b   1.000
_cell.length_c   1.000
_cell.angle_alpha   90.00
_cell.angle_beta   90.00
_cell.angle_gamma   90.00
#
_symmetry.space_group_name_H-M   'P 1'
#
loop_
_entity.id
_entity.type
_entity.pdbx_description
1 polymer ?
#
loop_
_entity_poly.entity_id
_entity_poly.type
_entity_poly.pdbx_seq_one_letter_code
_entity_poly.pdbx_strand_id
1 'polypeptide(L)'
;MKMRAEHIWHKPAALSYEDAASMGGIALSTAVLSLIYRLGLPKPWGPKPERASPILIWAGSTSVGLCAIQVAKLCDPRIPVITTASPHNFELVKSRGADVVFNYKDPNVSQKIRGWLEANGFSEGIRRGMDCISEQGEDI
;
A
#
# COMPACT_ATOMS: atom_id res chain seq x y z
N MET A 1 30.38 -7.74 -4.03
CA MET A 1 29.79 -6.50 -3.48
C MET A 1 29.53 -6.70 -1.98
N LYS A 2 29.93 -5.79 -1.10
CA LYS A 2 29.68 -5.87 0.36
C LYS A 2 28.55 -4.90 0.74
N MET A 3 27.61 -5.32 1.58
CA MET A 3 26.53 -4.47 2.10
C MET A 3 26.96 -3.82 3.42
N ARG A 4 26.50 -2.59 3.70
CA ARG A 4 26.74 -1.91 4.97
C ARG A 4 25.89 -2.51 6.08
N ALA A 5 26.43 -2.54 7.30
CA ALA A 5 25.77 -3.13 8.47
C ALA A 5 24.42 -2.45 8.81
N GLU A 6 24.27 -1.17 8.50
CA GLU A 6 23.02 -0.42 8.72
C GLU A 6 21.88 -0.79 7.74
N HIS A 7 22.17 -1.53 6.67
CA HIS A 7 21.18 -1.97 5.66
C HIS A 7 20.90 -3.49 5.73
N ILE A 8 21.31 -4.15 6.81
CA ILE A 8 21.01 -5.56 7.06
C ILE A 8 20.24 -5.69 8.36
N TRP A 9 19.32 -6.63 8.40
CA TRP A 9 18.56 -6.97 9.60
C TRP A 9 18.83 -8.40 10.01
N HIS A 10 18.74 -8.65 11.32
CA HIS A 10 18.78 -10.01 11.82
C HIS A 10 17.54 -10.77 11.34
N LYS A 11 17.77 -11.92 10.71
CA LYS A 11 16.70 -12.83 10.31
C LYS A 11 15.91 -13.25 11.54
N PRO A 12 14.59 -13.02 11.60
CA PRO A 12 13.76 -13.62 12.64
C PRO A 12 13.91 -15.14 12.65
N ALA A 13 14.01 -15.76 13.82
CA ALA A 13 14.23 -17.20 13.93
C ALA A 13 13.12 -18.02 13.26
N ALA A 14 11.88 -17.54 13.32
CA ALA A 14 10.69 -18.18 12.78
C ALA A 14 10.59 -18.17 11.25
N LEU A 15 11.37 -17.34 10.55
CA LEU A 15 11.32 -17.25 9.09
C LEU A 15 12.38 -18.13 8.43
N SER A 16 12.01 -18.73 7.30
CA SER A 16 12.97 -19.32 6.37
C SER A 16 13.92 -18.24 5.81
N TYR A 17 15.02 -18.64 5.17
CA TYR A 17 15.90 -17.66 4.53
C TYR A 17 15.21 -17.03 3.33
N GLU A 18 14.38 -17.79 2.63
CA GLU A 18 13.61 -17.39 1.45
C GLU A 18 12.58 -16.30 1.81
N ASP A 19 11.81 -16.51 2.88
CA ASP A 19 10.84 -15.52 3.36
C ASP A 19 11.56 -14.26 3.84
N ALA A 20 12.64 -14.42 4.60
CA ALA A 20 13.39 -13.31 5.13
C ALA A 20 14.09 -12.48 4.04
N ALA A 21 14.64 -13.14 3.01
CA ALA A 21 15.21 -12.47 1.85
C ALA A 21 14.14 -11.71 1.05
N SER A 22 12.92 -12.24 0.99
CA SER A 22 11.78 -11.61 0.31
C SER A 22 11.24 -10.40 1.08
N MET A 23 11.23 -10.46 2.42
CA MET A 23 10.72 -9.39 3.29
C MET A 23 11.75 -8.30 3.59
N GLY A 24 13.00 -8.68 3.85
CA GLY A 24 14.08 -7.79 4.33
C GLY A 24 14.69 -6.89 3.25
N GLY A 25 14.06 -6.80 2.10
CA GLY A 25 14.61 -6.15 0.90
C GLY A 25 14.03 -4.78 0.58
N ILE A 26 14.07 -4.48 -0.72
CA ILE A 26 13.69 -3.19 -1.31
C ILE A 26 12.19 -2.92 -1.16
N ALA A 27 11.32 -3.94 -1.28
CA ALA A 27 9.86 -3.72 -1.32
C ALA A 27 9.31 -3.09 -0.04
N LEU A 28 9.64 -3.65 1.12
CA LEU A 28 9.23 -3.10 2.41
C LEU A 28 9.84 -1.71 2.66
N SER A 29 11.13 -1.55 2.35
CA SER A 29 11.83 -0.27 2.52
C SER A 29 11.21 0.83 1.65
N THR A 30 10.90 0.53 0.38
CA THR A 30 10.23 1.45 -0.54
C THR A 30 8.84 1.81 -0.05
N ALA A 31 8.05 0.84 0.42
CA ALA A 31 6.73 1.10 0.98
C ALA A 31 6.82 2.01 2.21
N VAL A 32 7.73 1.75 3.14
CA VAL A 32 7.92 2.57 4.35
C VAL A 32 8.37 3.99 4.00
N LEU A 33 9.38 4.12 3.13
CA LEU A 33 9.89 5.42 2.69
C LEU A 33 8.82 6.24 1.97
N SER A 34 8.06 5.60 1.08
CA SER A 34 6.97 6.25 0.36
C SER A 34 5.84 6.68 1.31
N LEU A 35 5.29 5.73 2.08
CA LEU A 35 4.09 6.00 2.88
C LEU A 35 4.36 6.94 4.06
N ILE A 36 5.41 6.68 4.84
CA ILE A 36 5.67 7.43 6.07
C ILE A 36 6.44 8.72 5.78
N TYR A 37 7.53 8.62 5.01
CA TYR A 37 8.44 9.77 4.84
C TYR A 37 8.04 10.68 3.69
N ARG A 38 7.47 10.15 2.60
CA ARG A 38 7.03 10.97 1.46
C ARG A 38 5.57 11.40 1.55
N LEU A 39 4.66 10.50 1.89
CA LEU A 39 3.21 10.78 1.97
C LEU A 39 2.73 11.20 3.37
N GLY A 40 3.61 11.11 4.38
CA GLY A 40 3.35 11.63 5.72
C GLY A 40 2.31 10.83 6.50
N LEU A 41 2.21 9.51 6.29
CA LEU A 41 1.40 8.67 7.17
C LEU A 41 1.98 8.67 8.59
N PRO A 42 1.14 8.57 9.63
CA PRO A 42 1.62 8.45 11.00
C PRO A 42 2.48 7.19 11.13
N LYS A 43 3.52 7.25 11.97
CA LYS A 43 4.29 6.05 12.29
C LYS A 43 3.39 5.04 13.00
N PRO A 44 3.56 3.72 12.78
CA PRO A 44 2.73 2.69 13.42
C PRO A 44 2.66 2.76 14.96
N TRP A 45 3.73 3.26 15.59
CA TRP A 45 3.86 3.45 17.04
C TRP A 45 3.62 4.90 17.51
N GLY A 46 3.21 5.78 16.60
CA GLY A 46 2.97 7.21 16.89
C GLY A 46 1.50 7.52 17.19
N PRO A 47 1.20 8.77 17.59
CA PRO A 47 -0.17 9.23 17.69
C PRO A 47 -0.85 9.20 16.32
N LYS A 48 -2.10 8.74 16.29
CA LYS A 48 -2.91 8.66 15.07
C LYS A 48 -3.76 9.93 14.95
N PRO A 49 -4.02 10.42 13.73
CA PRO A 49 -4.95 11.52 13.54
C PRO A 49 -6.36 11.14 14.01
N GLU A 50 -7.15 12.13 14.39
CA GLU A 50 -8.54 11.90 14.82
C GLU A 50 -9.35 11.21 13.72
N ARG A 51 -9.16 11.65 12.47
CA ARG A 51 -9.79 11.09 11.27
C ARG A 51 -8.78 10.42 10.36
N ALA A 52 -9.09 9.21 9.91
CA ALA A 52 -8.32 8.52 8.90
C ALA A 52 -8.77 8.95 7.50
N SER A 53 -7.83 9.29 6.62
CA SER A 53 -8.09 9.65 5.22
C SER A 53 -7.76 8.47 4.31
N PRO A 54 -8.56 8.21 3.26
CA PRO A 54 -8.31 7.11 2.34
C PRO A 54 -6.96 7.25 1.65
N ILE A 55 -6.37 6.10 1.32
CA ILE A 55 -5.14 5.99 0.54
C ILE A 55 -5.38 5.09 -0.68
N LEU A 56 -4.88 5.53 -1.83
CA LEU A 56 -4.81 4.71 -3.03
C LEU A 56 -3.45 4.05 -3.16
N ILE A 57 -3.42 2.73 -3.32
CA ILE A 57 -2.23 1.97 -3.68
C ILE A 57 -2.49 1.37 -5.05
N TRP A 58 -1.91 1.96 -6.10
CA TRP A 58 -2.08 1.43 -7.45
C TRP A 58 -1.21 0.19 -7.63
N ALA A 59 -1.74 -0.83 -8.30
CA ALA A 59 -1.09 -2.13 -8.52
C ALA A 59 -0.68 -2.86 -7.22
N GLY A 60 -1.65 -3.04 -6.30
CA GLY A 60 -1.43 -3.64 -4.98
C GLY A 60 -0.97 -5.09 -4.96
N SER A 61 -1.07 -5.82 -6.08
CA SER A 61 -0.58 -7.20 -6.17
C SER A 61 0.92 -7.31 -6.50
N THR A 62 1.62 -6.18 -6.65
CA THR A 62 3.09 -6.15 -6.80
C THR A 62 3.78 -6.40 -5.46
N SER A 63 5.09 -6.70 -5.48
CA SER A 63 5.86 -6.89 -4.23
C SER A 63 5.78 -5.67 -3.32
N VAL A 64 5.97 -4.46 -3.87
CA VAL A 64 5.86 -3.20 -3.14
C VAL A 64 4.42 -2.94 -2.70
N GLY A 65 3.43 -3.16 -3.58
CA GLY A 65 2.02 -2.96 -3.29
C GLY A 65 1.52 -3.81 -2.12
N LEU A 66 1.90 -5.10 -2.07
CA LEU A 66 1.53 -6.01 -0.98
C LEU A 66 2.14 -5.55 0.36
N CYS A 67 3.37 -5.03 0.35
CA CYS A 67 3.98 -4.41 1.54
C CYS A 67 3.27 -3.11 1.92
N ALA A 68 2.96 -2.25 0.95
CA ALA A 68 2.34 -0.95 1.16
C ALA A 68 0.95 -1.06 1.80
N ILE A 69 0.12 -2.01 1.36
CA ILE A 69 -1.21 -2.27 1.95
C ILE A 69 -1.09 -2.56 3.44
N GLN A 70 -0.19 -3.50 3.79
CA GLN A 70 0.03 -3.89 5.19
C GLN A 70 0.62 -2.75 6.00
N VAL A 71 1.61 -2.02 5.48
CA VAL A 71 2.22 -0.87 6.15
C VAL A 71 1.18 0.24 6.39
N ALA A 72 0.30 0.52 5.43
CA ALA A 72 -0.77 1.51 5.61
C ALA A 72 -1.68 1.13 6.80
N LYS A 73 -2.13 -0.13 6.88
CA LYS A 73 -2.94 -0.63 8.00
C LYS A 73 -2.19 -0.65 9.33
N LEU A 74 -0.87 -0.88 9.33
CA LEU A 74 -0.05 -0.76 10.54
C LEU A 74 0.06 0.70 11.02
N CYS A 75 0.15 1.67 10.09
CA CYS A 75 0.20 3.09 10.41
C CYS A 75 -1.10 3.57 11.06
N ASP A 76 -2.25 3.22 10.49
CA ASP A 76 -3.56 3.40 11.12
C ASP A 76 -4.53 2.30 10.64
N PRO A 77 -4.98 1.39 11.52
CA PRO A 77 -5.91 0.32 11.15
C PRO A 77 -7.22 0.81 10.54
N ARG A 78 -7.61 2.07 10.82
CA ARG A 78 -8.83 2.70 10.33
C ARG A 78 -8.68 3.30 8.94
N ILE A 79 -7.47 3.36 8.38
CA ILE A 79 -7.24 3.93 7.05
C ILE A 79 -7.95 3.09 5.99
N PRO A 80 -8.84 3.67 5.17
CA PRO A 80 -9.39 2.97 4.01
C PRO A 80 -8.28 2.81 2.95
N VAL A 81 -7.93 1.57 2.65
CA VAL A 81 -6.95 1.20 1.63
C VAL A 81 -7.71 0.78 0.38
N ILE A 82 -7.68 1.66 -0.62
CA ILE A 82 -8.19 1.42 -1.97
C ILE A 82 -7.02 0.94 -2.81
N THR A 83 -7.20 -0.14 -3.57
CA THR A 83 -6.14 -0.65 -4.43
C THR A 83 -6.65 -1.06 -5.80
N THR A 84 -5.74 -1.17 -6.76
CA THR A 84 -6.02 -1.81 -8.04
C THR A 84 -5.22 -3.11 -8.20
N ALA A 85 -5.77 -4.09 -8.91
CA ALA A 85 -5.10 -5.35 -9.24
C ALA A 85 -5.80 -6.02 -10.44
N SER A 86 -5.26 -7.13 -10.96
CA SER A 86 -6.03 -8.03 -11.84
C SER A 86 -7.04 -8.84 -11.01
N PRO A 87 -8.21 -9.22 -11.56
CA PRO A 87 -9.27 -9.93 -10.80
C PRO A 87 -8.80 -11.19 -10.05
N HIS A 88 -7.89 -11.97 -10.64
CA HIS A 88 -7.36 -13.19 -10.02
C HIS A 88 -6.54 -12.92 -8.73
N ASN A 89 -6.10 -11.67 -8.50
CA ASN A 89 -5.36 -11.26 -7.31
C ASN A 89 -6.22 -10.52 -6.28
N PHE A 90 -7.52 -10.37 -6.49
CA PHE A 90 -8.38 -9.59 -5.60
C PHE A 90 -8.38 -10.16 -4.17
N GLU A 91 -8.52 -11.47 -4.05
CA GLU A 91 -8.52 -12.13 -2.75
C GLU A 91 -7.14 -12.05 -2.07
N LEU A 92 -6.05 -12.10 -2.84
CA LEU A 92 -4.70 -11.90 -2.31
C LEU A 92 -4.58 -10.51 -1.65
N VAL A 93 -4.90 -9.43 -2.37
CA VAL A 93 -4.71 -8.07 -1.83
C VAL A 93 -5.69 -7.73 -0.70
N LYS A 94 -6.93 -8.26 -0.74
CA LYS A 94 -7.88 -8.15 0.39
C LYS A 94 -7.35 -8.86 1.62
N SER A 95 -6.80 -10.08 1.46
CA SER A 95 -6.19 -10.82 2.58
C SER A 95 -4.98 -10.11 3.20
N ARG A 96 -4.43 -9.09 2.55
CA ARG A 96 -3.36 -8.23 3.07
C ARG A 96 -3.86 -6.93 3.67
N GLY A 97 -5.17 -6.66 3.61
CA GLY A 97 -5.80 -5.53 4.28
C GLY A 97 -6.39 -4.47 3.33
N ALA A 98 -6.49 -4.72 2.03
CA ALA A 98 -7.23 -3.81 1.15
C ALA A 98 -8.74 -3.84 1.48
N ASP A 99 -9.36 -2.67 1.63
CA ASP A 99 -10.81 -2.56 1.91
C ASP A 99 -11.63 -2.67 0.61
N VAL A 100 -11.08 -2.17 -0.51
CA VAL A 100 -11.69 -2.29 -1.83
C VAL A 100 -10.63 -2.46 -2.90
N VAL A 101 -10.95 -3.27 -3.91
CA VAL A 101 -10.06 -3.58 -5.03
C VAL A 101 -10.79 -3.32 -6.34
N PHE A 102 -10.14 -2.59 -7.24
CA PHE A 102 -10.65 -2.35 -8.58
C PHE A 102 -9.76 -3.00 -9.65
N ASN A 103 -10.38 -3.40 -10.76
CA ASN A 103 -9.63 -3.89 -11.91
C ASN A 103 -9.02 -2.68 -12.64
N TYR A 104 -7.69 -2.56 -12.66
CA TYR A 104 -7.02 -1.44 -13.34
C TYR A 104 -7.25 -1.43 -14.86
N LYS A 105 -7.64 -2.57 -15.46
CA LYS A 105 -7.97 -2.66 -16.89
C LYS A 105 -9.38 -2.17 -17.22
N ASP A 106 -10.16 -1.78 -16.22
CA ASP A 106 -11.48 -1.22 -16.44
C ASP A 106 -11.35 0.22 -16.91
N PRO A 107 -11.86 0.59 -18.10
CA PRO A 107 -11.75 1.95 -18.62
C PRO A 107 -12.47 2.99 -17.74
N ASN A 108 -13.33 2.55 -16.81
CA ASN A 108 -14.02 3.42 -15.87
C ASN A 108 -13.48 3.31 -14.43
N VAL A 109 -12.25 2.80 -14.25
CA VAL A 109 -11.69 2.55 -12.91
C VAL A 109 -11.63 3.82 -12.06
N SER A 110 -11.23 4.96 -12.63
CA SER A 110 -11.14 6.24 -11.93
C SER A 110 -12.51 6.73 -11.46
N GLN A 111 -13.55 6.62 -12.30
CA GLN A 111 -14.93 6.97 -11.94
C GLN A 111 -15.47 6.04 -10.84
N LYS A 112 -15.14 4.74 -10.89
CA LYS A 112 -15.56 3.77 -9.86
C LYS A 112 -14.89 4.05 -8.52
N ILE A 113 -13.60 4.40 -8.52
CA ILE A 113 -12.88 4.82 -7.31
C ILE A 113 -13.53 6.08 -6.73
N ARG A 114 -13.81 7.09 -7.55
CA ARG A 114 -14.49 8.33 -7.12
C ARG A 114 -15.88 8.06 -6.54
N GLY A 115 -16.69 7.27 -7.23
CA GLY A 115 -18.03 6.89 -6.74
C GLY A 115 -17.98 6.12 -5.42
N TRP A 116 -16.99 5.23 -5.24
CA TRP A 116 -16.79 4.54 -3.97
C TRP A 116 -16.41 5.51 -2.83
N LEU A 117 -15.53 6.48 -3.10
CA LEU A 117 -15.16 7.49 -2.11
C LEU A 117 -16.36 8.32 -1.67
N GLU A 118 -17.16 8.82 -2.62
CA GLU A 118 -18.38 9.59 -2.35
C GLU A 118 -19.38 8.77 -1.53
N ALA A 119 -19.64 7.52 -1.92
CA ALA A 119 -20.56 6.62 -1.23
C ALA A 119 -20.12 6.28 0.21
N ASN A 120 -18.83 6.38 0.52
CA ASN A 120 -18.26 6.12 1.85
C ASN A 120 -17.94 7.40 2.63
N GLY A 121 -18.45 8.57 2.18
CA GLY A 121 -18.32 9.83 2.91
C GLY A 121 -16.96 10.53 2.76
N PHE A 122 -16.16 10.14 1.77
CA PHE A 122 -14.87 10.77 1.44
C PHE A 122 -15.03 11.79 0.29
N SER A 123 -15.83 12.83 0.52
CA SER A 123 -16.08 13.89 -0.49
C SER A 123 -14.85 14.69 -0.88
N GLU A 124 -13.81 14.70 -0.04
CA GLU A 124 -12.51 15.33 -0.33
C GLU A 124 -11.63 14.48 -1.27
N GLY A 125 -12.06 13.27 -1.63
CA GLY A 125 -11.33 12.37 -2.52
C GLY A 125 -10.07 11.73 -1.91
N ILE A 126 -9.16 11.27 -2.79
CA ILE A 126 -7.87 10.70 -2.39
C ILE A 126 -6.85 11.83 -2.23
N ARG A 127 -6.28 11.95 -1.02
CA ARG A 127 -5.19 12.90 -0.74
C ARG A 127 -3.79 12.29 -0.85
N ARG A 128 -3.70 10.96 -0.82
CA ARG A 128 -2.43 10.22 -0.80
C ARG A 128 -2.54 9.02 -1.72
N GLY A 129 -1.60 8.90 -2.63
CA GLY A 129 -1.52 7.81 -3.59
C GLY A 129 -0.09 7.27 -3.69
N MET A 130 0.05 5.97 -3.81
CA MET A 130 1.31 5.31 -4.15
C MET A 130 1.13 4.48 -5.42
N ASP A 131 1.82 4.85 -6.49
CA ASP A 131 1.86 4.08 -7.72
C ASP A 131 3.04 3.08 -7.70
N CYS A 132 2.72 1.80 -7.84
CA CYS A 132 3.70 0.70 -7.83
C CYS A 132 4.01 0.14 -9.24
N ILE A 133 3.58 0.79 -10.32
CA ILE A 133 3.90 0.42 -11.71
C ILE A 133 4.63 1.54 -12.46
N SER A 134 4.22 2.81 -12.30
CA SER A 134 4.88 3.97 -12.96
C SER A 134 4.95 3.88 -14.50
N GLU A 135 3.98 3.22 -15.13
CA GLU A 135 3.81 3.16 -16.58
C GLU A 135 2.53 3.91 -16.95
N GLN A 136 2.67 4.95 -17.79
CA GLN A 136 1.57 5.84 -18.27
C GLN A 136 0.71 6.41 -17.13
N GLY A 137 1.01 7.65 -16.72
CA GLY A 137 0.19 8.34 -15.72
C GLY A 137 -1.23 8.56 -16.21
N GLU A 138 -2.20 7.94 -15.55
CA GLU A 138 -3.61 8.29 -15.73
C GLU A 138 -3.97 9.35 -14.69
N ASP A 139 -4.63 10.43 -15.13
CA ASP A 139 -5.10 11.50 -14.25
C ASP A 139 -6.26 10.97 -13.39
N ILE A 140 -5.98 10.71 -12.11
CA ILE A 140 -6.93 10.26 -11.06
C ILE A 140 -7.41 11.42 -10.18
#